data_AF-A0A1L9V4U0-F1
#
_entry.id   AF-A0A1L9V4U0-F1
#
_cell.length_a   1.000
_cell.length_b   1.000
_cell.length_c   1.000
_cell.angle_alpha   90.00
_cell.angle_beta   90.00
_cell.angle_gamma   90.00
#
_symmetry.space_group_name_H-M   'P 1'
#
loop_
_entity.id
_entity.type
_entity.pdbx_description
1 polymer ?
#
loop_
_entity_poly.entity_id
_entity_poly.type
_entity_poly.pdbx_seq_one_letter_code
_entity_poly.pdbx_strand_id
1 'polypeptide(L)' 'MRYDKSIPQLRILQVNVARSPSPHEAALQIAFEQDYHAILVQEPWISNIRTRRLSKHSPAFQLFTP' A
#
# COMPACT_ATOMS: atom_id res chain seq x y z
N MET A 1 9.99 -26.53 4.01
CA MET A 1 10.75 -25.44 3.37
C MET A 1 11.40 -24.61 4.47
N ARG A 2 12.72 -24.73 4.69
CA ARG A 2 13.43 -23.95 5.71
C ARG A 2 13.84 -22.62 5.08
N TYR A 3 13.33 -21.52 5.63
CA TYR A 3 13.66 -20.17 5.18
C TYR A 3 15.13 -19.87 5.51
N ASP A 4 15.93 -19.64 4.48
CA ASP A 4 17.30 -19.13 4.62
C ASP A 4 17.23 -17.61 4.84
N LYS A 5 17.72 -17.16 6.00
CA LYS A 5 17.73 -15.74 6.40
C LYS A 5 18.81 -14.92 5.70
N SER A 6 19.71 -15.55 4.93
CA SER A 6 20.78 -14.88 4.19
C SER A 6 20.34 -14.29 2.85
N ILE A 7 19.18 -14.70 2.33
CA ILE A 7 18.64 -14.21 1.06
C ILE A 7 17.86 -12.92 1.34
N PRO A 8 18.13 -11.80 0.64
CA PRO A 8 17.31 -10.59 0.72
C PRO A 8 15.84 -10.95 0.46
N GLN A 9 15.01 -10.80 1.49
CA GLN A 9 13.63 -11.20 1.42
C GLN A 9 12.78 -10.04 0.89
N LEU A 10 12.18 -10.24 -0.29
CA LEU A 10 11.14 -9.33 -0.77
C LEU A 10 9.93 -9.44 0.16
N ARG A 11 9.51 -8.31 0.73
CA ARG A 11 8.35 -8.19 1.63
C ARG A 11 7.27 -7.38 0.95
N ILE A 12 6.11 -8.00 0.75
CA ILE A 12 4.95 -7.40 0.09
C ILE A 12 3.78 -7.40 1.07
N LEU A 13 3.13 -6.25 1.24
CA LEU A 13 1.86 -6.14 1.95
C LEU A 13 0.72 -6.18 0.93
N GLN A 14 -0.25 -7.09 1.12
CA GLN A 14 -1.48 -7.10 0.33
C GLN A 14 -2.68 -6.85 1.25
N VAL A 15 -3.53 -5.89 0.90
CA VAL A 15 -4.63 -5.47 1.78
C VAL A 15 -5.81 -4.96 0.97
N ASN A 16 -7.03 -5.35 1.36
CA ASN A 16 -8.27 -4.74 0.89
C ASN A 16 -8.70 -3.66 1.90
N VAL A 17 -8.94 -2.45 1.42
CA VAL A 17 -9.28 -1.29 2.26
C VAL A 17 -10.75 -0.88 2.15
N ALA A 18 -11.57 -1.67 1.46
CA ALA A 18 -13.02 -1.52 1.30
C ALA A 18 -13.44 -0.09 0.89
N ARG A 19 -12.64 0.53 0.02
CA ARG A 19 -12.80 1.92 -0.45
C ARG A 19 -12.82 2.95 0.68
N SER A 20 -12.32 2.61 1.86
CA SER A 20 -12.35 3.46 3.04
C SER A 20 -11.04 4.25 3.17
N PRO A 21 -11.10 5.57 3.41
CA PRO A 21 -9.90 6.42 3.44
C PRO A 21 -8.97 6.10 4.62
N SER A 22 -9.53 5.84 5.80
CA SER A 22 -8.75 5.61 7.02
C SER A 22 -7.96 4.29 6.98
N PRO A 23 -8.56 3.14 6.61
CA PRO A 23 -7.80 1.90 6.40
C PRO A 23 -6.77 2.01 5.28
N HIS A 24 -7.04 2.80 4.23
CA HIS A 24 -6.06 3.05 3.17
C HIS A 24 -4.83 3.80 3.70
N GLU A 25 -5.02 4.86 4.49
CA GLU A 25 -3.91 5.57 5.13
C GLU A 25 -3.15 4.69 6.12
N ALA A 26 -3.87 3.94 6.96
CA ALA A 26 -3.26 3.02 7.92
C ALA A 26 -2.41 1.95 7.22
N ALA A 27 -2.90 1.40 6.10
CA ALA A 27 -2.15 0.43 5.32
C ALA A 27 -0.83 0.98 4.76
N LEU A 28 -0.85 2.23 4.25
CA LEU A 28 0.36 2.91 3.78
C LEU A 28 1.35 3.17 4.93
N GLN A 29 0.85 3.57 6.10
CA GLN A 29 1.68 3.80 7.28
C GLN A 29 2.32 2.51 7.77
N ILE A 30 1.55 1.43 7.89
CA ILE A 30 2.06 0.11 8.30
C ILE A 30 3.11 -0.39 7.30
N ALA A 31 2.87 -0.23 6.00
CA ALA A 31 3.84 -0.64 4.98
C ALA A 31 5.18 0.10 5.15
N PHE A 32 5.13 1.40 5.44
CA PHE A 32 6.31 2.23 5.66
C PHE A 32 7.03 1.86 6.96
N GLU A 33 6.32 1.84 8.10
CA GLU A 33 6.91 1.58 9.43
C GLU A 33 7.49 0.18 9.56
N GLN A 34 7.00 -0.77 8.77
CA GLN A 34 7.44 -2.17 8.82
C GLN A 34 8.40 -2.52 7.69
N ASP A 35 8.95 -1.55 6.95
CA ASP A 35 9.91 -1.77 5.85
C ASP A 35 9.42 -2.79 4.80
N TYR A 36 8.16 -2.65 4.37
CA TYR A 36 7.67 -3.38 3.21
C TYR A 36 8.23 -2.74 1.93
N HIS A 37 8.62 -3.59 0.98
CA HIS A 37 9.18 -3.15 -0.31
C HIS A 37 8.09 -2.73 -1.29
N ALA A 38 6.92 -3.36 -1.20
CA ALA A 38 5.76 -3.03 -2.02
C ALA A 38 4.46 -3.25 -1.23
N ILE A 39 3.44 -2.48 -1.61
CA ILE A 39 2.08 -2.62 -1.10
C ILE A 39 1.09 -2.75 -2.27
N LEU A 40 0.21 -3.74 -2.18
CA LEU A 40 -0.86 -4.01 -3.13
C LEU A 40 -2.20 -3.70 -2.44
N VAL A 41 -2.81 -2.57 -2.80
CA VAL A 41 -4.08 -2.12 -2.23
C VAL A 41 -5.25 -2.52 -3.12
N GLN A 42 -6.19 -3.29 -2.59
CA GLN A 42 -7.44 -3.67 -3.24
C GLN A 42 -8.58 -2.78 -2.75
N GLU A 43 -9.50 -2.47 -3.66
CA GLU A 43 -10.58 -1.50 -3.43
C GLU A 43 -10.06 -0.19 -2.82
N PRO A 44 -9.08 0.49 -3.44
CA PRO A 44 -8.52 1.72 -2.89
C PRO A 44 -9.62 2.78 -2.75
N TRP A 45 -9.54 3.58 -1.69
CA TRP A 45 -10.30 4.83 -1.63
C TRP A 45 -9.86 5.75 -2.79
N ILE A 46 -10.84 6.27 -3.53
CA ILE A 46 -10.68 7.26 -4.60
C ILE A 46 -11.49 8.50 -4.23
N SER A 47 -10.91 9.69 -4.41
CA SER A 47 -11.62 10.94 -4.24
C SER A 47 -12.70 11.11 -5.32
N ASN A 48 -13.94 11.39 -4.88
CA ASN A 48 -15.08 11.69 -5.76
C ASN A 48 -15.27 13.20 -6.01
N ILE A 49 -14.40 14.05 -5.45
CA ILE A 49 -14.61 15.52 -5.41
C ILE A 49 -13.85 16.22 -6.56
N ARG A 50 -12.84 15.56 -7.13
CA ARG A 50 -11.99 16.16 -8.16
C ARG A 50 -12.32 15.59 -9.54
N THR A 51 -12.16 16.42 -10.56
CA THR A 51 -12.22 16.01 -11.97
C THR A 51 -11.19 14.92 -12.31
N ARG A 52 -10.12 14.82 -11.53
CA ARG A 52 -9.11 13.77 -11.59
C ARG A 52 -9.33 12.72 -10.50
N ARG A 53 -9.24 11.43 -10.88
CA ARG A 53 -9.12 10.30 -9.94
C ARG A 53 -7.84 10.46 -9.11
N LEU A 54 -7.99 10.69 -7.81
CA LEU A 54 -6.89 10.71 -6.85
C LEU A 54 -7.15 9.68 -5.76
N SER A 55 -6.17 8.82 -5.48
CA SER A 55 -6.17 7.90 -4.33
C SER A 55 -5.37 8.49 -3.16
N LYS A 56 -5.34 7.78 -2.03
CA LYS A 56 -4.33 8.03 -1.01
C LYS A 56 -2.94 7.65 -1.55
N HIS A 57 -1.93 8.40 -1.13
CA HIS A 57 -0.55 8.28 -1.58
C HIS A 57 0.37 8.57 -0.40
N SER A 58 1.45 7.79 -0.28
CA SER A 58 2.55 8.07 0.65
C SER A 58 3.82 8.37 -0.15
N PRO A 59 4.58 9.43 0.18
CA PRO A 59 5.83 9.76 -0.51
C PRO A 59 6.91 8.68 -0.37
N ALA A 60 6.75 7.73 0.56
CA ALA A 60 7.65 6.59 0.72
C ALA A 60 7.54 5.55 -0.42
N PHE A 61 6.45 5.58 -1.20
CA PHE A 61 6.19 4.60 -2.25
C PHE A 61 5.96 5.29 -3.59
N GLN A 62 6.51 4.71 -4.65
CA GLN A 62 6.11 5.06 -6.00
C GLN A 62 4.71 4.50 -6.28
N LEU A 63 3.78 5.39 -6.63
CA LEU A 63 2.42 5.00 -7.01
C LEU A 63 2.33 4.72 -8.50
N PHE A 64 1.88 3.53 -8.87
CA PHE A 64 1.74 3.13 -10.28
C PHE A 64 0.31 3.30 -10.83
N THR A 65 -0.71 3.22 -9.97
CA THR A 65 -2.16 3.29 -10.30
C THR A 65 -2.93 3.47 -8.99
N PRO A 66 -4.19 3.97 -8.97
CA PRO A 66 -5.22 3.93 -10.03
C PRO A 66 -5.22 5.10 -11.01
#